data_AF-A0A7L8VBB6-F1
#
_entry.id   AF-A0A7L8VBB6-F1
#
_cell.length_a   1.000
_cell.length_b   1.000
_cell.length_c   1.000
_cell.angle_alpha   90.00
_cell.angle_beta   90.00
_cell.angle_gamma   90.00
#
_symmetry.space_group_name_H-M   'P 1'
#
loop_
_entity.id
_entity.type
_entity.pdbx_description
1 polymer ?
#
loop_
_entity_poly.entity_id
_entity_poly.type
_entity_poly.pdbx_seq_one_letter_code
_entity_poly.pdbx_strand_id
1 'polypeptide(L)'
;MSSPPNRIKPTLLRDVKTEALLVFIRTTLEQFFTDIENGVISMQIGSSEDQKLVFETLQKLLSHLQDTIISSKTLRQLASNAPQNSGMLFLLKKEAPLLHYYDAIVRQIQISLAQGENWIPEQLVLALLSEWILEENKSIEIYPYLKELDYIELLSKYDIARMEVKKDGKLHNAQVISNMYKVASELIDKLRKTSYKVNPTRSKKKKNKK
;
A
#
# COMPACT_ATOMS: atom_id res chain seq x y z
N MET A 1 20.68 -9.81 1.64
CA MET A 1 19.38 -9.23 1.25
C MET A 1 18.50 -10.37 0.78
N SER A 2 17.45 -10.73 1.52
CA SER A 2 16.50 -11.74 1.04
C SER A 2 15.49 -11.06 0.12
N SER A 3 15.57 -11.35 -1.17
CA SER A 3 14.44 -11.15 -2.07
C SER A 3 13.34 -12.14 -1.66
N PRO A 4 12.05 -11.81 -1.82
CA PRO A 4 11.00 -12.81 -1.72
C PRO A 4 11.30 -13.99 -2.66
N PRO A 5 11.05 -15.23 -2.24
CA PRO A 5 11.41 -16.42 -3.01
C PRO A 5 10.58 -16.50 -4.30
N ASN A 6 9.30 -16.13 -4.25
CA ASN A 6 8.37 -16.13 -5.38
C ASN A 6 8.08 -14.70 -5.85
N ARG A 7 9.09 -13.82 -5.82
CA ARG A 7 8.90 -12.40 -6.16
C ARG A 7 8.29 -12.26 -7.55
N ILE A 8 7.12 -11.63 -7.61
CA ILE A 8 6.47 -11.24 -8.86
C ILE A 8 7.13 -9.95 -9.35
N LYS A 9 7.52 -9.91 -10.63
CA LYS A 9 8.15 -8.74 -11.26
C LYS A 9 7.30 -8.29 -12.45
N PRO A 10 6.43 -7.28 -12.26
CA PRO A 10 5.61 -6.79 -13.34
C PRO A 10 6.44 -6.07 -14.42
N THR A 11 6.02 -6.21 -15.66
CA THR A 11 6.69 -5.59 -16.81
C THR A 11 6.03 -4.30 -17.27
N LEU A 12 4.72 -4.14 -17.05
CA LEU A 12 3.97 -2.95 -17.45
C LEU A 12 3.96 -1.93 -16.31
N LEU A 13 4.12 -0.64 -16.63
CA LEU A 13 4.14 0.44 -15.63
C LEU A 13 2.88 0.47 -14.74
N ARG A 14 1.71 0.11 -15.30
CA ARG A 14 0.46 0.04 -14.53
C ARG A 14 0.52 -1.03 -13.44
N ASP A 15 1.18 -2.15 -13.73
CA ASP A 15 1.33 -3.27 -12.81
C ASP A 15 2.43 -2.97 -11.78
N VAL A 16 3.47 -2.21 -12.18
CA VAL A 16 4.48 -1.69 -11.24
C VAL A 16 3.87 -0.69 -10.23
N LYS A 17 2.84 0.09 -10.61
CA LYS A 17 2.07 0.88 -9.62
C LYS A 17 1.39 -0.01 -8.60
N THR A 18 0.85 -1.15 -9.05
CA THR A 18 0.25 -2.13 -8.13
C THR A 18 1.31 -2.69 -7.19
N GLU A 19 2.47 -3.12 -7.72
CA GLU A 19 3.58 -3.56 -6.86
C GLU A 19 3.97 -2.47 -5.86
N ALA A 20 4.07 -1.20 -6.27
CA ALA A 20 4.39 -0.10 -5.37
C ALA A 20 3.38 0.06 -4.22
N LEU A 21 2.08 -0.05 -4.53
CA LEU A 21 1.01 -0.04 -3.52
C LEU A 21 1.15 -1.24 -2.57
N LEU A 22 1.43 -2.43 -3.10
CA LEU A 22 1.61 -3.64 -2.31
C LEU A 22 2.89 -3.60 -1.45
N VAL A 23 3.96 -2.93 -1.90
CA VAL A 23 5.16 -2.69 -1.09
C VAL A 23 4.82 -1.81 0.11
N PHE A 24 4.00 -0.78 -0.09
CA PHE A 24 3.49 0.05 1.01
C PHE A 24 2.63 -0.79 1.97
N ILE A 25 1.64 -1.52 1.46
CA ILE A 25 0.75 -2.37 2.28
C ILE A 25 1.53 -3.41 3.08
N ARG A 26 2.48 -4.12 2.44
CA ARG A 26 3.36 -5.08 3.11
C ARG A 26 4.07 -4.41 4.28
N THR A 27 4.65 -3.23 4.06
CA THR A 27 5.40 -2.50 5.09
C THR A 27 4.47 -2.10 6.25
N THR A 28 3.28 -1.61 5.93
CA THR A 28 2.27 -1.22 6.93
C THR A 28 1.81 -2.40 7.77
N LEU A 29 1.54 -3.56 7.15
CA LEU A 29 1.15 -4.77 7.85
C LEU A 29 2.28 -5.36 8.70
N GLU A 30 3.52 -5.40 8.18
CA GLU A 30 4.69 -5.84 8.96
C GLU A 30 4.83 -5.01 10.24
N GLN A 31 4.71 -3.68 10.14
CA GLN A 31 4.78 -2.80 11.30
C GLN A 31 3.57 -3.00 12.24
N PHE A 32 2.36 -3.06 11.69
CA PHE A 32 1.13 -3.26 12.45
C PHE A 32 1.17 -4.54 13.30
N PHE A 33 1.52 -5.69 12.72
CA PHE A 33 1.61 -6.93 13.50
C PHE A 33 2.75 -6.89 14.52
N THR A 34 3.89 -6.28 14.17
CA THR A 34 4.99 -6.06 15.13
C THR A 34 4.53 -5.24 16.33
N ASP A 35 3.74 -4.18 16.10
CA ASP A 35 3.25 -3.31 17.16
C ASP A 35 2.18 -3.99 18.03
N ILE A 36 1.37 -4.89 17.45
CA ILE A 36 0.45 -5.75 18.23
C ILE A 36 1.22 -6.74 19.09
N GLU A 37 2.20 -7.46 18.53
CA GLU A 37 3.01 -8.45 19.25
C GLU A 37 3.77 -7.82 20.42
N ASN A 38 4.23 -6.58 20.25
CA ASN A 38 4.90 -5.80 21.29
C ASN A 38 3.93 -5.12 22.28
N GLY A 39 2.62 -5.23 22.08
CA GLY A 39 1.60 -4.59 22.93
C GLY A 39 1.54 -3.07 22.83
N VAL A 40 2.10 -2.49 21.76
CA VAL A 40 2.08 -1.03 21.51
C VAL A 40 0.70 -0.58 21.06
N ILE A 41 0.02 -1.41 20.26
CA ILE A 41 -1.33 -1.15 19.77
C ILE A 41 -2.22 -2.37 20.01
N SER A 42 -3.53 -2.14 20.00
CA SER A 42 -4.55 -3.19 19.97
C SER A 42 -5.61 -2.80 18.96
N MET A 43 -6.20 -3.79 18.27
CA MET A 43 -7.39 -3.53 17.47
C MET A 43 -8.56 -3.24 18.42
N GLN A 44 -9.19 -2.09 18.25
CA GLN A 44 -10.30 -1.65 19.09
C GLN A 44 -11.59 -1.47 18.30
N ILE A 45 -11.82 -2.33 17.32
CA ILE A 45 -12.95 -2.19 16.42
C ILE A 45 -13.87 -3.40 16.42
N GLY A 46 -15.18 -3.13 16.47
CA GLY A 46 -16.22 -4.16 16.44
C GLY A 46 -16.15 -5.14 17.62
N SER A 47 -16.82 -6.28 17.44
CA SER A 47 -16.81 -7.39 18.38
C SER A 47 -15.47 -8.14 18.38
N SER A 48 -15.26 -9.02 19.37
CA SER A 48 -14.06 -9.88 19.40
C SER A 48 -13.99 -10.79 18.17
N GLU A 49 -15.14 -11.22 17.67
CA GLU A 49 -15.27 -12.01 16.45
C GLU A 49 -14.87 -11.20 15.20
N ASP A 50 -15.31 -9.94 15.11
CA ASP A 50 -14.93 -9.06 14.00
C ASP A 50 -13.42 -8.77 14.00
N GLN A 51 -12.84 -8.52 15.18
CA GLN A 51 -11.40 -8.35 15.34
C GLN A 51 -10.67 -9.60 14.86
N LYS A 52 -11.07 -10.78 15.32
CA LYS A 52 -10.45 -12.03 14.90
C LYS A 52 -10.50 -12.22 13.38
N LEU A 53 -11.66 -11.98 12.76
CA LEU A 53 -11.83 -12.08 11.31
C LEU A 53 -10.87 -11.16 10.55
N VAL A 54 -10.80 -9.88 10.92
CA VAL A 54 -9.91 -8.90 10.28
C VAL A 54 -8.44 -9.29 10.49
N PHE A 55 -8.08 -9.67 11.72
CA PHE A 55 -6.71 -10.08 12.07
C PHE A 55 -6.24 -11.25 11.20
N GLU A 56 -6.99 -12.35 11.18
CA GLU A 56 -6.63 -13.57 10.45
C GLU A 56 -6.55 -13.31 8.94
N THR A 57 -7.47 -12.49 8.41
CA THR A 57 -7.47 -12.10 7.00
C THR A 57 -6.22 -11.30 6.62
N LEU A 58 -5.86 -10.30 7.42
CA LEU A 58 -4.68 -9.47 7.16
C LEU A 58 -3.38 -10.23 7.40
N GLN A 59 -3.36 -11.19 8.33
CA GLN A 59 -2.20 -12.04 8.57
C GLN A 59 -1.94 -12.96 7.36
N LYS A 60 -3.00 -13.59 6.83
CA LYS A 60 -2.92 -14.38 5.59
C LYS A 60 -2.45 -13.52 4.41
N LEU A 61 -3.00 -12.31 4.27
CA LEU A 61 -2.56 -11.36 3.24
C LEU A 61 -1.07 -11.03 3.39
N LEU A 62 -0.59 -10.75 4.61
CA LEU A 62 0.82 -10.46 4.86
C LEU A 62 1.72 -11.64 4.46
N SER A 63 1.33 -12.89 4.76
CA SER A 63 2.10 -14.06 4.33
C SER A 63 2.27 -14.12 2.81
N HIS A 64 1.20 -13.86 2.03
CA HIS A 64 1.28 -13.80 0.57
C HIS A 64 2.18 -12.65 0.08
N LEU A 65 2.09 -11.47 0.72
CA LEU A 65 2.94 -10.32 0.37
C LEU A 65 4.41 -10.57 0.70
N GLN A 66 4.72 -11.26 1.79
CA GLN A 66 6.08 -11.59 2.18
C GLN A 66 6.74 -12.54 1.17
N ASP A 67 5.95 -13.43 0.57
CA ASP A 67 6.37 -14.39 -0.45
C ASP A 67 6.57 -13.78 -1.85
N THR A 68 5.77 -12.75 -2.19
CA THR A 68 5.66 -12.25 -3.58
C THR A 68 6.12 -10.82 -3.81
N ILE A 69 6.15 -9.95 -2.80
CA ILE A 69 6.40 -8.50 -2.93
C ILE A 69 7.68 -8.11 -2.23
N ILE A 70 8.54 -7.28 -2.82
CA ILE A 70 9.77 -6.83 -2.16
C ILE A 70 9.47 -5.97 -0.91
N SER A 71 10.27 -6.09 0.16
CA SER A 71 10.14 -5.21 1.32
C SER A 71 10.65 -3.80 1.01
N SER A 72 10.05 -2.78 1.63
CA SER A 72 10.53 -1.40 1.50
C SER A 72 11.95 -1.22 2.06
N LYS A 73 12.33 -2.00 3.09
CA LYS A 73 13.70 -2.03 3.63
C LYS A 73 14.70 -2.47 2.57
N THR A 74 14.43 -3.56 1.86
CA THR A 74 15.30 -4.06 0.77
C THR A 74 15.38 -3.06 -0.38
N LEU A 75 14.24 -2.48 -0.76
CA LEU A 75 14.17 -1.49 -1.83
C LEU A 75 15.02 -0.23 -1.51
N ARG A 76 14.93 0.28 -0.27
CA ARG A 76 15.76 1.40 0.21
C ARG A 76 17.24 1.03 0.28
N GLN A 77 17.59 -0.15 0.80
CA GLN A 77 18.98 -0.59 0.86
C GLN A 77 19.60 -0.73 -0.53
N LEU A 78 18.84 -1.19 -1.53
CA LEU A 78 19.29 -1.21 -2.93
C LEU A 78 19.64 0.20 -3.41
N ALA A 79 18.76 1.17 -3.17
CA ALA A 79 18.98 2.56 -3.58
C ALA A 79 20.21 3.19 -2.89
N SER A 80 20.39 2.95 -1.58
CA SER A 80 21.52 3.52 -0.82
C SER A 80 22.87 2.91 -1.22
N ASN A 81 22.93 1.63 -1.56
CA ASN A 81 24.18 0.92 -1.84
C ASN A 81 24.56 0.91 -3.33
N ALA A 82 23.62 1.19 -4.23
CA ALA A 82 23.85 1.18 -5.68
C ALA A 82 24.99 2.09 -6.19
N PRO A 83 25.25 3.30 -5.64
CA PRO A 83 26.34 4.15 -6.12
C PRO A 83 27.74 3.51 -5.97
N GLN A 84 27.88 2.56 -5.06
CA GLN A 84 29.16 1.93 -4.73
C GLN A 84 29.42 0.61 -5.49
N ASN A 85 28.45 0.13 -6.28
CA ASN A 85 28.55 -1.17 -6.96
C ASN A 85 27.85 -1.13 -8.34
N SER A 86 28.60 -1.36 -9.40
CA SER A 86 28.12 -1.30 -10.80
C SER A 86 27.00 -2.31 -11.11
N GLY A 87 27.04 -3.50 -10.51
CA GLY A 87 25.97 -4.49 -10.60
C GLY A 87 24.70 -4.05 -9.88
N MET A 88 24.83 -3.43 -8.70
CA MET A 88 23.69 -2.85 -7.98
C MET A 88 23.10 -1.64 -8.70
N LEU A 89 23.92 -0.86 -9.39
CA LEU A 89 23.45 0.25 -10.23
C LEU A 89 22.56 -0.23 -11.37
N PHE A 90 22.89 -1.37 -11.98
CA PHE A 90 22.04 -1.98 -13.01
C PHE A 90 20.70 -2.46 -12.44
N LEU A 91 20.71 -3.09 -11.26
CA LEU A 91 19.47 -3.48 -10.57
C LEU A 91 18.63 -2.26 -10.19
N LEU A 92 19.25 -1.20 -9.67
CA LEU A 92 18.55 0.04 -9.34
C LEU A 92 17.86 0.65 -10.56
N LYS A 93 18.48 0.62 -11.74
CA LYS A 93 17.85 1.11 -12.98
C LYS A 93 16.59 0.32 -13.33
N LYS A 94 16.54 -0.98 -13.04
CA LYS A 94 15.34 -1.82 -13.25
C LYS A 94 14.24 -1.52 -12.24
N GLU A 95 14.62 -1.26 -10.98
CA GLU A 95 13.69 -0.96 -9.87
C GLU A 95 13.31 0.54 -9.81
N ALA A 96 13.88 1.39 -10.66
CA ALA A 96 13.65 2.83 -10.65
C ALA A 96 12.17 3.24 -10.80
N PRO A 97 11.35 2.60 -11.65
CA PRO A 97 9.92 2.90 -11.71
C PRO A 97 9.19 2.53 -10.40
N LEU A 98 9.55 1.39 -9.79
CA LEU A 98 8.97 0.94 -8.52
C LEU A 98 9.28 1.92 -7.39
N LEU A 99 10.55 2.31 -7.26
CA LEU A 99 10.99 3.35 -6.31
C LEU A 99 10.24 4.66 -6.52
N HIS A 100 10.09 5.10 -7.77
CA HIS A 100 9.40 6.35 -8.09
C HIS A 100 7.93 6.35 -7.62
N TYR A 101 7.21 5.27 -7.88
CA TYR A 101 5.81 5.16 -7.44
C TYR A 101 5.70 4.97 -5.93
N TYR A 102 6.59 4.18 -5.32
CA TYR A 102 6.63 3.99 -3.87
C TYR A 102 6.90 5.33 -3.14
N ASP A 103 7.88 6.11 -3.60
CA ASP A 103 8.17 7.43 -3.05
C ASP A 103 6.97 8.39 -3.16
N ALA A 104 6.21 8.31 -4.26
CA ALA A 104 4.99 9.10 -4.43
C ALA A 104 3.92 8.75 -3.39
N ILE A 105 3.75 7.45 -3.08
CA ILE A 105 2.83 6.97 -2.04
C ILE A 105 3.29 7.45 -0.66
N VAL A 106 4.56 7.26 -0.31
CA VAL A 106 5.11 7.68 0.99
C VAL A 106 4.96 9.19 1.20
N ARG A 107 5.26 10.00 0.19
CA ARG A 107 5.07 11.46 0.27
C ARG A 107 3.61 11.83 0.45
N GLN A 108 2.70 11.14 -0.23
CA GLN A 108 1.27 11.42 -0.10
C GLN A 108 0.75 11.03 1.28
N ILE A 109 1.21 9.91 1.86
CA ILE A 109 0.91 9.54 3.24
C ILE A 109 1.36 10.63 4.21
N GLN A 110 2.58 11.15 4.06
CA GLN A 110 3.11 12.21 4.92
C GLN A 110 2.31 13.53 4.83
N ILE A 111 1.64 13.77 3.70
CA ILE A 111 0.76 14.93 3.51
C ILE A 111 -0.62 14.66 4.13
N SER A 112 -1.16 13.47 3.90
CA SER A 112 -2.52 13.09 4.30
C SER A 112 -2.64 12.65 5.77
N LEU A 113 -1.54 12.27 6.41
CA LEU A 113 -1.44 11.90 7.83
C LEU A 113 -0.37 12.77 8.50
N ALA A 114 -0.80 13.84 9.18
CA ALA A 114 0.13 14.70 9.90
C ALA A 114 0.72 13.99 11.13
N GLN A 115 1.90 14.42 11.59
CA GLN A 115 2.51 13.86 12.80
C GLN A 115 1.57 14.02 14.01
N GLY A 116 1.27 12.90 14.67
CA GLY A 116 0.38 12.87 15.85
C GLY A 116 -1.08 12.59 15.54
N GLU A 117 -1.47 12.39 14.27
CA GLU A 117 -2.82 11.94 13.95
C GLU A 117 -2.99 10.43 14.24
N ASN A 118 -4.10 10.10 14.90
CA ASN A 118 -4.53 8.71 15.04
C ASN A 118 -4.94 8.20 13.65
N TRP A 119 -4.33 7.12 13.21
CA TRP A 119 -4.67 6.40 11.99
C TRP A 119 -4.92 4.94 12.34
N ILE A 120 -5.67 4.24 11.48
CA ILE A 120 -6.07 2.84 11.67
C ILE A 120 -5.43 2.06 10.52
N PRO A 121 -4.20 1.54 10.69
CA PRO A 121 -3.40 0.94 9.63
C PRO A 121 -4.15 -0.16 8.87
N GLU A 122 -4.82 -1.04 9.61
CA GLU A 122 -5.59 -2.17 9.09
C GLU A 122 -6.75 -1.72 8.19
N GLN A 123 -7.47 -0.66 8.59
CA GLN A 123 -8.55 -0.09 7.79
C GLN A 123 -8.01 0.56 6.52
N LEU A 124 -6.92 1.31 6.65
CA LEU A 124 -6.32 2.00 5.52
C LEU A 124 -5.85 0.99 4.45
N VAL A 125 -5.26 -0.12 4.88
CA VAL A 125 -4.88 -1.22 3.97
C VAL A 125 -6.10 -1.76 3.22
N LEU A 126 -7.19 -2.06 3.93
CA LEU A 126 -8.41 -2.57 3.31
C LEU A 126 -9.02 -1.57 2.33
N ALA A 127 -9.09 -0.29 2.70
CA ALA A 127 -9.63 0.78 1.86
C ALA A 127 -8.78 1.00 0.59
N LEU A 128 -7.45 1.02 0.73
CA LEU A 128 -6.53 1.13 -0.41
C LEU A 128 -6.70 -0.02 -1.39
N LEU A 129 -6.78 -1.25 -0.88
CA LEU A 129 -6.97 -2.43 -1.72
C LEU A 129 -8.35 -2.43 -2.38
N SER A 130 -9.41 -2.15 -1.63
CA SER A 130 -10.77 -2.13 -2.19
C SER A 130 -10.88 -1.12 -3.32
N GLU A 131 -10.35 0.09 -3.12
CA GLU A 131 -10.42 1.14 -4.14
C GLU A 131 -9.55 0.80 -5.35
N TRP A 132 -8.32 0.31 -5.14
CA TRP A 132 -7.43 -0.07 -6.25
C TRP A 132 -7.96 -1.25 -7.09
N ILE A 133 -8.54 -2.26 -6.43
CA ILE A 133 -9.04 -3.48 -7.08
C ILE A 133 -10.31 -3.21 -7.88
N LEU A 134 -11.22 -2.37 -7.35
CA LEU A 134 -12.48 -2.05 -8.01
C LEU A 134 -12.30 -1.17 -9.25
N GLU A 135 -11.22 -0.38 -9.34
CA GLU A 135 -11.13 0.62 -10.41
C GLU A 135 -10.80 0.06 -11.81
N GLU A 136 -10.01 -1.01 -12.00
CA GLU A 136 -9.51 -1.29 -13.38
C GLU A 136 -9.19 -2.73 -13.82
N ASN A 137 -9.60 -3.83 -13.17
CA ASN A 137 -9.28 -5.22 -13.60
C ASN A 137 -7.76 -5.51 -13.80
N LYS A 138 -6.87 -4.57 -13.50
CA LYS A 138 -5.45 -4.65 -13.81
C LYS A 138 -4.72 -5.20 -12.58
N SER A 139 -3.78 -6.09 -12.86
CA SER A 139 -2.87 -6.72 -11.90
C SER A 139 -3.45 -7.71 -10.89
N ILE A 140 -4.78 -7.83 -10.77
CA ILE A 140 -5.37 -8.90 -9.94
C ILE A 140 -5.10 -10.29 -10.54
N GLU A 141 -4.81 -10.37 -11.84
CA GLU A 141 -4.37 -11.60 -12.49
C GLU A 141 -2.98 -12.05 -12.02
N ILE A 142 -2.07 -11.11 -11.78
CA ILE A 142 -0.72 -11.42 -11.27
C ILE A 142 -0.71 -11.58 -9.74
N TYR A 143 -1.66 -10.97 -9.02
CA TYR A 143 -1.83 -11.08 -7.57
C TYR A 143 -3.21 -11.69 -7.23
N PRO A 144 -3.45 -13.00 -7.49
CA PRO A 144 -4.77 -13.60 -7.42
C PRO A 144 -5.35 -13.64 -6.00
N TYR A 145 -4.49 -13.72 -4.97
CA TYR A 145 -4.89 -13.73 -3.56
C TYR A 145 -5.66 -12.46 -3.16
N LEU A 146 -5.53 -11.37 -3.92
CA LEU A 146 -6.31 -10.15 -3.69
C LEU A 146 -7.81 -10.34 -4.00
N LYS A 147 -8.20 -11.35 -4.80
CA LYS A 147 -9.63 -11.66 -5.06
C LYS A 147 -10.30 -12.42 -3.92
N GLU A 148 -9.51 -13.03 -3.06
CA GLU A 148 -10.02 -13.88 -1.98
C GLU A 148 -10.55 -13.07 -0.80
N LEU A 149 -10.26 -11.76 -0.74
CA LEU A 149 -10.71 -10.88 0.33
C LEU A 149 -12.13 -10.38 0.07
N ASP A 150 -13.02 -10.56 1.05
CA ASP A 150 -14.32 -9.89 1.07
C ASP A 150 -14.15 -8.46 1.63
N TYR A 151 -13.75 -7.54 0.75
CA TYR A 151 -13.55 -6.14 1.10
C TYR A 151 -14.82 -5.48 1.66
N ILE A 152 -15.99 -5.88 1.17
CA ILE A 152 -17.27 -5.30 1.60
C ILE A 152 -17.54 -5.72 3.04
N GLU A 153 -17.43 -7.02 3.33
CA GLU A 153 -17.61 -7.53 4.69
C GLU A 153 -16.62 -6.88 5.66
N LEU A 154 -15.33 -6.88 5.31
CA LEU A 154 -14.27 -6.35 6.18
C LEU A 154 -14.45 -4.85 6.46
N LEU A 155 -14.72 -4.03 5.44
CA LEU A 155 -14.93 -2.59 5.61
C LEU A 155 -16.25 -2.28 6.34
N SER A 156 -17.28 -3.12 6.16
CA SER A 156 -18.54 -2.94 6.87
C SER A 156 -18.37 -2.97 8.39
N LYS A 157 -17.39 -3.71 8.91
CA LYS A 157 -17.07 -3.75 10.35
C LYS A 157 -16.63 -2.38 10.87
N TYR A 158 -15.86 -1.65 10.06
CA TYR A 158 -15.46 -0.28 10.37
C TYR A 158 -16.63 0.69 10.30
N ASP A 159 -17.54 0.51 9.34
CA ASP A 159 -18.71 1.36 9.21
C ASP A 159 -19.70 1.17 10.37
N ILE A 160 -19.92 -0.08 10.81
CA ILE A 160 -20.75 -0.39 11.99
C ILE A 160 -20.12 0.24 13.24
N ALA A 161 -18.84 -0.02 13.48
CA ALA A 161 -18.14 0.54 14.64
C ALA A 161 -18.14 2.07 14.63
N ARG A 162 -17.98 2.70 13.46
CA ARG A 162 -18.12 4.16 13.33
C ARG A 162 -19.50 4.65 13.78
N MET A 163 -20.57 3.95 13.41
CA MET A 163 -21.93 4.33 13.77
C MET A 163 -22.17 4.19 15.27
N GLU A 164 -21.62 3.15 15.91
CA GLU A 164 -21.68 2.95 17.35
C GLU A 164 -20.91 4.05 18.10
N VAL A 165 -19.67 4.31 17.69
CA VAL A 165 -18.82 5.39 18.24
C VAL A 165 -19.49 6.77 18.11
N LYS A 166 -20.23 7.02 17.02
CA LYS A 166 -21.05 8.23 16.86
C LYS A 166 -22.22 8.29 17.85
N LYS A 167 -22.93 7.17 18.05
CA LYS A 167 -24.03 7.10 19.03
C LYS A 167 -23.54 7.34 20.46
N ASP A 168 -22.32 6.90 20.76
CA ASP A 168 -21.64 7.12 22.05
C ASP A 168 -21.08 8.55 22.22
N GLY A 169 -21.30 9.45 21.26
CA GLY A 169 -20.84 10.85 21.32
C GLY A 169 -19.35 11.06 21.05
N LYS A 170 -18.60 10.00 20.70
CA LYS A 170 -17.15 10.05 20.42
C LYS A 170 -16.87 10.48 18.98
N LEU A 171 -17.32 11.68 18.62
CA LEU A 171 -17.29 12.19 17.24
C LEU A 171 -15.88 12.20 16.62
N HIS A 172 -14.85 12.50 17.42
CA HIS A 172 -13.45 12.49 16.94
C HIS A 172 -13.02 11.10 16.47
N ASN A 173 -13.31 10.04 17.24
CA ASN A 173 -12.96 8.67 16.85
C ASN A 173 -13.70 8.23 15.58
N ALA A 174 -14.97 8.60 15.46
CA ALA A 174 -15.73 8.34 14.23
C ALA A 174 -15.16 9.10 13.02
N GLN A 175 -14.62 10.29 13.24
CA GLN A 175 -13.93 11.06 12.20
C GLN A 175 -12.62 10.37 11.78
N VAL A 176 -11.85 9.80 12.72
CA VAL A 176 -10.65 9.02 12.42
C VAL A 176 -10.98 7.84 11.50
N ILE A 177 -12.02 7.05 11.83
CA ILE A 177 -12.49 5.93 10.99
C ILE A 177 -12.91 6.42 9.60
N SER A 178 -13.57 7.57 9.51
CA SER A 178 -13.96 8.16 8.21
C SER A 178 -12.77 8.67 7.41
N ASN A 179 -11.76 9.20 8.10
CA ASN A 179 -10.58 9.79 7.48
C ASN A 179 -9.76 8.75 6.73
N MET A 180 -9.73 7.49 7.18
CA MET A 180 -8.98 6.44 6.49
C MET A 180 -9.46 6.21 5.06
N TYR A 181 -10.77 6.29 4.80
CA TYR A 181 -11.31 6.23 3.43
C TYR A 181 -10.85 7.42 2.59
N LYS A 182 -10.90 8.63 3.16
CA LYS A 182 -10.44 9.85 2.47
C LYS A 182 -8.96 9.76 2.12
N VAL A 183 -8.13 9.35 3.07
CA VAL A 183 -6.68 9.17 2.88
C VAL A 183 -6.41 8.13 1.80
N ALA A 184 -7.13 7.00 1.80
CA ALA A 184 -7.05 5.99 0.75
C ALA A 184 -7.33 6.59 -0.63
N SER A 185 -8.44 7.34 -0.78
CA SER A 185 -8.80 7.92 -2.08
C SER A 185 -7.80 8.97 -2.58
N GLU A 186 -7.24 9.79 -1.69
CA GLU A 186 -6.19 10.74 -2.03
C GLU A 186 -4.91 10.02 -2.51
N LEU A 187 -4.54 8.92 -1.86
CA LEU A 187 -3.40 8.10 -2.23
C LEU A 187 -3.58 7.43 -3.59
N ILE A 188 -4.75 6.84 -3.82
CA ILE A 188 -5.08 6.15 -5.07
C ILE A 188 -5.09 7.15 -6.22
N ASP A 189 -5.75 8.30 -6.05
CA ASP A 189 -5.75 9.36 -7.06
C ASP A 189 -4.34 9.88 -7.36
N LYS A 190 -3.50 10.06 -6.32
CA LYS A 190 -2.12 10.47 -6.49
C LYS A 190 -1.31 9.43 -7.26
N LEU A 191 -1.41 8.16 -6.90
CA LEU A 191 -0.71 7.06 -7.57
C LEU A 191 -1.15 6.94 -9.03
N ARG A 192 -2.45 7.10 -9.30
CA ARG A 192 -3.03 7.12 -10.65
C ARG A 192 -2.44 8.24 -11.51
N LYS A 193 -2.37 9.46 -10.98
CA LYS A 193 -1.84 10.64 -11.69
C LYS A 193 -0.30 10.62 -11.82
N THR A 194 0.39 9.85 -11.00
CA THR A 194 1.85 9.74 -11.06
C THR A 194 2.29 9.03 -12.34
N SER A 195 3.22 9.63 -13.09
CA SER A 195 3.74 9.09 -14.35
C SER A 195 5.25 8.96 -14.30
N TYR A 196 5.77 7.82 -14.74
CA TYR A 196 7.20 7.56 -14.81
C TYR A 196 7.74 7.84 -16.22
N LYS A 197 8.83 8.60 -16.32
CA LYS A 197 9.51 8.87 -17.59
C LYS A 197 10.77 8.01 -17.70
N VAL A 198 10.71 7.00 -18.58
CA VAL A 198 11.81 6.05 -18.83
C VAL A 198 13.10 6.73 -19.33
N ASN A 199 13.02 7.92 -19.93
CA ASN A 199 14.18 8.73 -20.33
C ASN A 199 13.85 10.24 -20.23
N PRO A 200 14.28 10.95 -19.17
CA PRO A 200 14.02 12.38 -19.02
C PRO A 200 14.80 13.26 -20.02
N THR A 201 15.91 12.76 -20.58
CA THR A 201 16.79 13.49 -21.53
C THR A 201 16.39 13.34 -23.01
N ARG A 202 15.45 12.45 -23.35
CA ARG A 202 15.00 12.27 -24.74
C ARG A 202 13.99 13.36 -25.10
N SER A 203 14.49 14.50 -25.59
CA SER A 203 13.62 15.52 -26.18
C SER A 203 12.84 14.92 -27.36
N LYS A 204 11.53 15.15 -27.40
CA LYS A 204 10.70 14.79 -28.56
C LYS A 204 11.23 15.62 -29.74
N LYS A 205 11.99 15.01 -30.66
CA LYS A 205 12.24 15.62 -31.97
C LYS A 205 10.88 15.90 -32.59
N LYS A 206 10.50 17.18 -32.70
CA LYS A 206 9.34 17.61 -33.48
C LYS A 206 9.54 17.04 -34.89
N LYS A 207 8.67 16.11 -35.30
CA LYS A 207 8.56 15.74 -36.71
C LYS A 207 8.14 17.02 -37.44
N ASN A 208 9.05 17.63 -38.19
CA ASN A 208 8.66 18.65 -39.16
C ASN A 208 7.68 17.97 -40.11
N LYS A 209 6.42 18.40 -40.09
CA LYS A 209 5.47 18.07 -41.15
C LYS A 209 6.04 18.69 -42.43
N LYS A 210 6.36 17.84 -43.40
CA LYS A 210 6.51 18.25 -44.79
C LYS A 210 5.14 18.60 -45.35
#